data_AF-A0AAD5WMA5-F1
#
_entry.id   AF-A0AAD5WMA5-F1
#
_cell.length_a   1.000
_cell.length_b   1.000
_cell.length_c   1.000
_cell.angle_alpha   90.00
_cell.angle_beta   90.00
_cell.angle_gamma   90.00
#
_symmetry.space_group_name_H-M   'P 1'
#
loop_
_entity.id
_entity.type
_entity.pdbx_description
1 polymer ?
#
loop_
_entity_poly.entity_id
_entity_poly.type
_entity_poly.pdbx_seq_one_letter_code
_entity_poly.pdbx_strand_id
1 'polypeptide(L)'
;MTGLPINLTMITLLAKILSVFGCGMMPAASTRNFVVTGFTLPVAMAYSTASDVRANIPGIAASRDGARTFVSRLVMQTVFDVLERDGRNALLPGAVISSILGQLSVTIIYEPMQCQKFFSGPVAMDADTMKENCIIVDSTITRICTLSMMAAAGAMKQCMMNVAAIPPQRLTIGGAISTTNIIIANWSRTMWQSVLNRAVRILASGPFRSHFVSASAVVSGN
;
A
#
# COMPACT_ATOMS: atom_id res chain seq x y z
N MET A 1 -0.38 33.75 -1.50
CA MET A 1 0.98 34.31 -1.37
C MET A 1 1.70 33.57 -0.25
N THR A 2 2.59 32.65 -0.63
CA THR A 2 3.86 32.25 0.04
C THR A 2 4.44 31.14 -0.86
N GLY A 3 5.18 31.55 -1.90
CA GLY A 3 5.92 30.61 -2.75
C GLY A 3 7.05 29.99 -1.93
N LEU A 4 7.11 28.65 -1.90
CA LEU A 4 8.29 27.96 -1.39
C LEU A 4 9.50 28.29 -2.28
N PRO A 5 10.69 28.52 -1.71
CA PRO A 5 11.88 28.74 -2.50
C PRO A 5 12.25 27.44 -3.23
N ILE A 6 12.12 27.44 -4.56
CA ILE A 6 12.74 26.45 -5.44
C ILE A 6 14.24 26.62 -5.27
N ASN A 7 14.87 25.66 -4.61
CA ASN A 7 16.28 25.69 -4.24
C ASN A 7 17.13 25.64 -5.53
N LEU A 8 17.84 26.73 -5.83
CA LEU A 8 18.68 26.93 -7.02
C LEU A 8 19.75 25.82 -7.24
N THR A 9 20.01 25.02 -6.21
CA THR A 9 20.88 23.84 -6.24
C THR A 9 20.36 22.70 -7.12
N MET A 10 19.04 22.63 -7.38
CA MET A 10 18.45 21.56 -8.19
C MET A 10 18.73 21.74 -9.70
N ILE A 11 18.82 22.99 -10.18
CA ILE A 11 19.07 23.32 -11.59
C ILE A 11 20.54 23.09 -11.97
N THR A 12 21.47 23.38 -11.06
CA THR A 12 22.91 23.15 -11.27
C THR A 12 23.30 21.67 -11.25
N LEU A 13 22.52 20.80 -10.60
CA LEU A 13 22.73 19.35 -10.63
C LEU A 13 22.31 18.72 -11.97
N LEU A 14 21.24 19.22 -12.60
CA LEU A 14 20.73 18.73 -13.89
C LEU A 14 21.73 18.96 -15.04
N ALA A 15 22.52 20.04 -14.99
CA ALA A 15 23.56 20.31 -15.98
C ALA A 15 24.78 19.34 -15.89
N LYS A 16 25.01 18.71 -14.73
CA LYS A 16 26.12 17.74 -14.55
C LYS A 16 25.76 16.30 -14.91
N ILE A 17 24.46 15.98 -15.08
CA ILE A 17 24.02 14.59 -15.32
C ILE A 17 24.00 14.25 -16.82
N LEU A 18 23.89 15.24 -17.70
CA LEU A 18 23.93 15.03 -19.16
C LEU A 18 25.32 14.64 -19.69
N SER A 19 26.39 14.70 -18.88
CA SER A 19 27.75 14.32 -19.29
C SER A 19 28.17 12.90 -18.92
N VAL A 20 27.29 12.07 -18.34
CA VAL A 20 27.63 10.71 -17.89
C VAL A 20 26.89 9.64 -18.71
N PHE A 21 27.15 9.63 -20.03
CA PHE A 21 26.94 8.45 -20.89
C PHE A 21 28.28 7.76 -21.23
N GLY A 22 29.28 7.89 -20.34
CA GLY A 22 30.47 7.03 -20.32
C GLY A 22 30.25 5.88 -19.33
N CYS A 23 30.80 4.70 -19.59
CA CYS A 23 30.75 3.48 -18.78
C CYS A 23 31.34 3.63 -17.36
N GLY A 24 30.86 4.59 -16.57
CA GLY A 24 31.22 4.81 -15.17
C GLY A 24 30.36 3.92 -14.26
N MET A 25 30.99 3.41 -13.19
CA MET A 25 30.36 2.64 -12.13
C MET A 25 28.96 3.18 -11.80
N MET A 26 27.94 2.31 -11.87
CA MET A 26 26.58 2.69 -11.46
C MET A 26 26.63 3.29 -10.04
N PRO A 27 26.02 4.47 -9.80
CA PRO A 27 25.95 5.03 -8.47
C PRO A 27 25.28 4.04 -7.51
N ALA A 28 25.80 3.95 -6.29
CA ALA A 28 25.26 3.08 -5.25
C ALA A 28 23.76 3.37 -5.04
N ALA A 29 22.94 2.32 -5.04
CA ALA A 29 21.50 2.45 -4.85
C ALA A 29 21.21 3.03 -3.45
N SER A 30 20.44 4.12 -3.41
CA SER A 30 19.95 4.69 -2.16
C SER A 30 18.58 4.08 -1.83
N THR A 31 18.45 3.53 -0.62
CA THR A 31 17.21 2.89 -0.16
C THR A 31 16.64 3.63 1.04
N ARG A 32 15.31 3.78 1.09
CA ARG A 32 14.56 4.38 2.20
C ARG A 32 13.38 3.49 2.57
N ASN A 33 13.29 3.12 3.83
CA ASN A 33 12.18 2.33 4.32
C ASN A 33 11.00 3.23 4.70
N PHE A 34 9.80 2.70 4.60
CA PHE A 34 8.60 3.39 5.02
C PHE A 34 7.56 2.42 5.55
N VAL A 35 6.63 2.98 6.31
CA VAL A 35 5.48 2.26 6.85
C VAL A 35 4.24 3.13 6.67
N VAL A 36 3.14 2.54 6.19
CA VAL A 36 1.81 3.15 6.13
C VAL A 36 0.89 2.43 7.11
N THR A 37 0.22 3.18 7.97
CA THR A 37 -0.73 2.68 8.98
C THR A 37 -1.98 3.55 9.02
N GLY A 38 -2.97 3.15 9.83
CA GLY A 38 -4.17 3.97 10.08
C GLY A 38 -5.24 3.88 8.98
N PHE A 39 -5.13 2.94 8.05
CA PHE A 39 -6.18 2.63 7.07
C PHE A 39 -7.14 1.55 7.60
N THR A 40 -8.36 1.50 7.06
CA THR A 40 -9.27 0.34 7.25
C THR A 40 -9.06 -0.67 6.13
N LEU A 41 -9.27 -1.96 6.40
CA LEU A 41 -8.91 -3.02 5.46
C LEU A 41 -9.96 -3.15 4.32
N PRO A 42 -9.66 -2.74 3.08
CA PRO A 42 -10.55 -2.97 1.94
C PRO A 42 -10.54 -4.46 1.57
N VAL A 43 -11.65 -4.99 1.07
CA VAL A 43 -11.72 -6.39 0.61
C VAL A 43 -10.67 -6.73 -0.46
N ALA A 44 -10.29 -5.76 -1.30
CA ALA A 44 -9.26 -5.93 -2.32
C ALA A 44 -7.84 -6.19 -1.78
N MET A 45 -7.60 -5.86 -0.50
CA MET A 45 -6.33 -6.13 0.18
C MET A 45 -6.34 -7.45 0.96
N ALA A 46 -7.47 -8.15 0.99
CA ALA A 46 -7.60 -9.50 1.54
C ALA A 46 -7.71 -10.53 0.42
N TYR A 47 -7.58 -11.80 0.79
CA TYR A 47 -7.75 -12.91 -0.15
C TYR A 47 -8.63 -14.01 0.40
N SER A 48 -9.21 -14.80 -0.51
CA SER A 48 -9.88 -16.04 -0.18
C SER A 48 -9.62 -17.10 -1.23
N THR A 49 -9.37 -18.32 -0.77
CA THR A 49 -9.28 -19.50 -1.64
C THR A 49 -10.64 -20.16 -1.83
N ALA A 50 -11.64 -19.80 -1.01
CA ALA A 50 -12.96 -20.40 -1.03
C ALA A 50 -13.81 -19.78 -2.16
N SER A 51 -14.43 -20.62 -2.99
CA SER A 51 -15.17 -20.15 -4.18
C SER A 51 -16.46 -19.42 -3.83
N ASP A 52 -17.13 -19.83 -2.76
CA ASP A 52 -18.32 -19.20 -2.20
C ASP A 52 -18.04 -17.77 -1.72
N VAL A 53 -16.93 -17.56 -1.00
CA VAL A 53 -16.49 -16.22 -0.56
C VAL A 53 -16.23 -15.33 -1.78
N ARG A 54 -15.52 -15.83 -2.78
CA ARG A 54 -15.22 -15.08 -4.01
C ARG A 54 -16.47 -14.78 -4.85
N ALA A 55 -17.46 -15.67 -4.85
CA ALA A 55 -18.71 -15.46 -5.57
C ALA A 55 -19.56 -14.35 -4.94
N ASN A 56 -19.47 -14.16 -3.63
CA ASN A 56 -20.34 -13.22 -2.91
C ASN A 56 -19.64 -11.92 -2.49
N ILE A 57 -18.31 -11.87 -2.47
CA ILE A 57 -17.55 -10.66 -2.17
C ILE A 57 -16.80 -10.24 -3.45
N PRO A 58 -17.41 -9.38 -4.27
CA PRO A 58 -16.73 -8.86 -5.43
C PRO A 58 -15.47 -8.09 -5.00
N GLY A 59 -14.36 -8.35 -5.69
CA GLY A 59 -13.10 -7.65 -5.48
C GLY A 59 -12.16 -8.28 -4.45
N ILE A 60 -12.54 -9.32 -3.71
CA ILE A 60 -11.58 -10.07 -2.88
C ILE A 60 -10.58 -10.83 -3.76
N ALA A 61 -9.29 -10.81 -3.41
CA ALA A 61 -8.28 -11.50 -4.20
C ALA A 61 -8.44 -13.02 -4.11
N ALA A 62 -8.15 -13.74 -5.21
CA ALA A 62 -8.21 -15.20 -5.23
C ALA A 62 -7.03 -15.89 -4.54
N SER A 63 -5.96 -15.15 -4.27
CA SER A 63 -4.74 -15.66 -3.66
C SER A 63 -4.03 -14.58 -2.86
N ARG A 64 -3.15 -15.03 -1.96
CA ARG A 64 -2.28 -14.14 -1.17
C ARG A 64 -1.43 -13.24 -2.09
N ASP A 65 -0.85 -13.83 -3.13
CA ASP A 65 0.00 -13.09 -4.07
C ASP A 65 -0.79 -12.09 -4.91
N GLY A 66 -2.05 -12.40 -5.23
CA GLY A 66 -2.98 -11.46 -5.87
C GLY A 66 -3.19 -10.21 -5.01
N ALA A 67 -3.50 -10.39 -3.73
CA ALA A 67 -3.66 -9.28 -2.79
C ALA A 67 -2.36 -8.47 -2.60
N ARG A 68 -1.21 -9.14 -2.46
CA ARG A 68 0.10 -8.47 -2.38
C ARG A 68 0.42 -7.67 -3.63
N THR A 69 0.15 -8.24 -4.80
CA THR A 69 0.38 -7.57 -6.10
C THR A 69 -0.53 -6.36 -6.24
N PHE A 70 -1.79 -6.46 -5.80
CA PHE A 70 -2.72 -5.34 -5.78
C PHE A 70 -2.18 -4.18 -4.93
N VAL A 71 -1.79 -4.45 -3.68
CA VAL A 71 -1.23 -3.42 -2.78
C VAL A 71 0.07 -2.86 -3.34
N SER A 72 0.93 -3.70 -3.91
CA SER A 72 2.18 -3.28 -4.55
C SER A 72 1.95 -2.28 -5.67
N ARG A 73 1.04 -2.61 -6.60
CA ARG A 73 0.67 -1.72 -7.70
C ARG A 73 0.05 -0.42 -7.19
N LEU A 74 -0.85 -0.51 -6.21
CA LEU A 74 -1.53 0.66 -5.64
C LEU A 74 -0.52 1.66 -5.07
N VAL A 75 0.42 1.19 -4.24
CA VAL A 75 1.44 2.05 -3.64
C VAL A 75 2.41 2.57 -4.70
N MET A 76 2.88 1.71 -5.60
CA MET A 76 3.83 2.09 -6.66
C MET A 76 3.25 3.16 -7.59
N GLN A 77 2.03 2.95 -8.09
CA GLN A 77 1.32 3.91 -8.94
C GLN A 77 1.19 5.25 -8.23
N THR A 78 0.75 5.23 -6.97
CA THR A 78 0.55 6.47 -6.22
C THR A 78 1.85 7.23 -5.98
N VAL A 79 2.95 6.54 -5.65
CA VAL A 79 4.27 7.17 -5.49
C VAL A 79 4.73 7.77 -6.82
N PHE A 80 4.53 7.07 -7.93
CA PHE A 80 4.93 7.54 -9.26
C PHE A 80 4.10 8.76 -9.68
N ASP A 81 2.80 8.76 -9.42
CA ASP A 81 1.91 9.90 -9.69
C ASP A 81 2.33 11.16 -8.93
N VAL A 82 2.73 11.01 -7.66
CA VAL A 82 3.25 12.14 -6.88
C VAL A 82 4.53 12.67 -7.49
N LEU A 83 5.48 11.79 -7.81
CA LEU A 83 6.77 12.19 -8.38
C LEU A 83 6.62 12.81 -9.77
N GLU A 84 5.71 12.30 -10.60
CA GLU A 84 5.40 12.89 -11.89
C GLU A 84 4.79 14.29 -11.72
N ARG A 85 3.81 14.44 -10.82
CA ARG A 85 3.18 15.72 -10.54
C ARG A 85 4.18 16.73 -9.98
N ASP A 86 5.05 16.30 -9.07
CA ASP A 86 6.08 17.15 -8.48
C ASP A 86 7.14 17.55 -9.53
N GLY A 87 7.54 16.61 -10.39
CA GLY A 87 8.44 16.90 -11.51
C GLY A 87 7.85 17.91 -12.50
N ARG A 88 6.57 17.76 -12.86
CA ARG A 88 5.86 18.73 -13.71
C ARG A 88 5.74 20.09 -13.04
N ASN A 89 5.43 20.14 -11.75
CA ASN A 89 5.37 21.38 -10.97
C ASN A 89 6.74 22.08 -10.87
N ALA A 90 7.83 21.31 -10.92
CA ALA A 90 9.20 21.81 -10.99
C ALA A 90 9.66 22.14 -12.43
N LEU A 91 8.75 22.13 -13.42
CA LEU A 91 9.02 22.41 -14.83
C LEU A 91 10.06 21.46 -15.45
N LEU A 92 10.16 20.23 -14.95
CA LEU A 92 11.03 19.22 -15.54
C LEU A 92 10.43 18.73 -16.88
N PRO A 93 11.24 18.57 -17.94
CA PRO A 93 10.78 17.94 -19.17
C PRO A 93 10.28 16.52 -18.92
N GLY A 94 9.23 16.09 -19.63
CA GLY A 94 8.62 14.77 -19.45
C GLY A 94 9.61 13.61 -19.61
N ALA A 95 10.59 13.73 -20.52
CA ALA A 95 11.66 12.74 -20.69
C ALA A 95 12.55 12.60 -19.45
N VAL A 96 12.82 13.70 -18.74
CA VAL A 96 13.59 13.70 -17.49
C VAL A 96 12.81 13.02 -16.39
N ILE A 97 11.52 13.34 -16.26
CA ILE A 97 10.63 12.70 -15.28
C ILE A 97 10.58 11.18 -15.53
N SER A 98 10.38 10.76 -16.78
CA SER A 98 10.34 9.33 -17.13
C SER A 98 11.66 8.62 -16.83
N SER A 99 12.81 9.27 -17.08
CA SER A 99 14.12 8.70 -16.77
C SER A 99 14.34 8.54 -15.26
N ILE A 100 13.87 9.51 -14.47
CA ILE A 100 13.91 9.46 -13.01
C ILE A 100 13.03 8.32 -12.48
N LEU A 101 11.78 8.22 -12.97
CA LEU A 101 10.85 7.17 -12.56
C LEU A 101 11.34 5.77 -12.97
N GLY A 102 11.98 5.63 -14.13
CA GLY A 102 12.58 4.37 -14.58
C GLY A 102 13.75 3.88 -13.71
N GLN A 103 14.32 4.76 -12.87
CA GLN A 103 15.39 4.45 -11.92
C GLN A 103 14.89 4.26 -10.49
N LEU A 104 13.57 4.13 -10.30
CA LEU A 104 12.95 3.98 -8.99
C LEU A 104 12.27 2.61 -8.89
N SER A 105 12.57 1.91 -7.81
CA SER A 105 11.95 0.64 -7.45
C SER A 105 11.26 0.79 -6.10
N VAL A 106 10.06 0.22 -5.99
CA VAL A 106 9.30 0.18 -4.74
C VAL A 106 9.06 -1.27 -4.39
N THR A 107 9.60 -1.69 -3.25
CA THR A 107 9.36 -3.01 -2.67
C THR A 107 8.34 -2.89 -1.55
N ILE A 108 7.27 -3.68 -1.60
CA ILE A 108 6.21 -3.66 -0.59
C ILE A 108 6.25 -4.92 0.26
N ILE A 109 6.16 -4.73 1.57
CA ILE A 109 6.03 -5.77 2.59
C ILE A 109 4.62 -5.64 3.16
N TYR A 110 3.75 -6.54 2.72
CA TYR A 110 2.35 -6.58 3.16
C TYR A 110 1.92 -8.02 3.39
N GLU A 111 1.14 -8.25 4.44
CA GLU A 111 0.71 -9.57 4.89
C GLU A 111 -0.82 -9.66 4.79
N PRO A 112 -1.38 -10.09 3.64
CA PRO A 112 -2.83 -10.09 3.41
C PRO A 112 -3.57 -11.01 4.36
N MET A 113 -4.75 -10.59 4.81
CA MET A 113 -5.65 -11.44 5.59
C MET A 113 -6.35 -12.47 4.69
N GLN A 114 -6.47 -13.71 5.17
CA GLN A 114 -7.28 -14.74 4.51
C GLN A 114 -8.69 -14.73 5.09
N CYS A 115 -9.70 -14.59 4.24
CA CYS A 115 -11.10 -14.71 4.62
C CYS A 115 -11.64 -16.05 4.14
N GLN A 116 -11.89 -16.98 5.06
CA GLN A 116 -12.39 -18.31 4.69
C GLN A 116 -13.91 -18.41 4.56
N LYS A 117 -14.63 -17.69 5.41
CA LYS A 117 -16.07 -17.49 5.28
C LYS A 117 -16.37 -16.01 5.44
N PHE A 118 -17.50 -15.62 4.88
CA PHE A 118 -18.07 -14.31 5.04
C PHE A 118 -19.48 -14.44 5.60
N PHE A 119 -19.85 -13.50 6.46
CA PHE A 119 -21.16 -13.47 7.08
C PHE A 119 -21.92 -12.26 6.56
N SER A 120 -22.93 -12.49 5.72
CA SER A 120 -23.90 -11.47 5.26
C SER A 120 -25.35 -11.79 5.68
N GLY A 121 -25.57 -12.77 6.56
CA GLY A 121 -26.89 -13.28 6.99
C GLY A 121 -26.77 -14.62 7.73
N PRO A 122 -27.88 -15.35 8.02
CA PRO A 122 -27.82 -16.67 8.67
C PRO A 122 -27.20 -17.73 7.73
N VAL A 123 -26.06 -18.29 8.13
CA VAL A 123 -25.26 -19.22 7.30
C VAL A 123 -25.37 -20.66 7.81
N ALA A 124 -25.50 -21.61 6.88
CA ALA A 124 -25.44 -23.05 7.13
C ALA A 124 -23.99 -23.54 7.36
N MET A 125 -23.85 -24.56 8.20
CA MET A 125 -22.55 -25.05 8.71
C MET A 125 -21.73 -25.76 7.62
N ASP A 126 -20.42 -25.52 7.64
CA ASP A 126 -19.43 -26.47 7.12
C ASP A 126 -18.29 -26.50 8.15
N ALA A 127 -17.89 -27.70 8.57
CA ALA A 127 -17.16 -27.96 9.82
C ALA A 127 -15.64 -27.92 9.68
N ASP A 128 -15.12 -27.40 8.57
CA ASP A 128 -13.70 -27.48 8.28
C ASP A 128 -12.89 -26.26 8.75
N THR A 129 -11.99 -26.53 9.71
CA THR A 129 -10.79 -25.78 10.16
C THR A 129 -10.87 -24.44 10.90
N MET A 130 -10.00 -24.32 11.91
CA MET A 130 -9.65 -23.14 12.73
C MET A 130 -9.03 -22.00 11.90
N LYS A 131 -9.80 -21.37 11.02
CA LYS A 131 -9.30 -20.28 10.18
C LYS A 131 -10.11 -19.00 10.40
N GLU A 132 -9.44 -17.87 10.17
CA GLU A 132 -9.98 -16.53 10.39
C GLU A 132 -11.15 -16.28 9.43
N ASN A 133 -12.31 -15.96 9.99
CA ASN A 133 -13.47 -15.53 9.22
C ASN A 133 -13.58 -14.01 9.28
N CYS A 134 -14.03 -13.40 8.18
CA CYS A 134 -14.07 -11.96 8.05
C CYS A 134 -15.50 -11.44 8.16
N ILE A 135 -15.67 -10.37 8.93
CA ILE A 135 -16.91 -9.60 9.00
C ILE A 135 -16.77 -8.41 8.08
N ILE A 136 -17.57 -8.39 7.01
CA ILE A 136 -17.49 -7.39 5.95
C ILE A 136 -18.73 -6.51 5.99
N VAL A 137 -18.50 -5.20 6.00
CA VAL A 137 -19.55 -4.18 5.92
C VAL A 137 -19.15 -3.23 4.79
N ASP A 138 -20.02 -3.04 3.81
CA ASP A 138 -19.82 -2.11 2.68
C ASP A 138 -18.43 -2.21 2.03
N SER A 139 -17.99 -3.44 1.69
CA SER A 139 -16.67 -3.75 1.11
C SER A 139 -15.44 -3.51 2.01
N THR A 140 -15.66 -3.30 3.31
CA THR A 140 -14.61 -3.15 4.32
C THR A 140 -14.61 -4.34 5.26
N ILE A 141 -13.45 -4.95 5.49
CA ILE A 141 -13.29 -5.92 6.58
C ILE A 141 -13.17 -5.10 7.86
N THR A 142 -14.16 -5.24 8.74
CA THR A 142 -14.24 -4.46 9.98
C THR A 142 -13.67 -5.23 11.16
N ARG A 143 -13.92 -6.54 11.21
CA ARG A 143 -13.52 -7.43 12.30
C ARG A 143 -13.29 -8.85 11.79
N ILE A 144 -12.64 -9.65 12.63
CA ILE A 144 -12.46 -11.08 12.40
C ILE A 144 -13.17 -11.89 13.46
N CYS A 145 -13.48 -13.14 13.17
CA CYS A 145 -13.91 -14.09 14.18
C CYS A 145 -13.23 -15.45 14.00
N THR A 146 -12.87 -16.04 15.13
CA THR A 146 -12.28 -17.38 15.21
C THR A 146 -13.38 -18.36 15.61
N LEU A 147 -13.63 -19.32 14.72
CA LEU A 147 -14.51 -20.45 15.04
C LEU A 147 -13.67 -21.49 15.79
N SER A 148 -14.04 -21.79 17.03
CA SER A 148 -13.49 -22.95 17.74
C SER A 148 -14.20 -24.21 17.24
N MET A 149 -13.47 -25.32 17.12
CA MET A 149 -13.95 -26.59 16.54
C MET A 149 -15.18 -27.19 17.27
N MET A 150 -15.50 -26.75 18.48
CA MET A 150 -16.67 -27.24 19.23
C MET A 150 -18.00 -26.61 18.81
N ALA A 151 -18.01 -25.62 17.90
CA ALA A 151 -19.19 -24.82 17.57
C ALA A 151 -19.85 -25.20 16.22
N ALA A 152 -19.87 -26.49 15.89
CA ALA A 152 -20.47 -27.01 14.66
C ALA A 152 -22.02 -26.97 14.61
N ALA A 153 -22.68 -26.46 15.66
CA ALA A 153 -24.08 -26.03 15.61
C ALA A 153 -24.18 -24.54 16.02
N GLY A 154 -24.45 -23.64 15.06
CA GLY A 154 -24.59 -22.20 15.31
C GLY A 154 -23.34 -21.33 15.07
N ALA A 155 -22.58 -21.55 13.99
CA ALA A 155 -21.36 -20.79 13.67
C ALA A 155 -21.54 -19.27 13.71
N MET A 156 -22.70 -18.75 13.30
CA MET A 156 -22.98 -17.32 13.36
C MET A 156 -23.05 -16.80 14.81
N LYS A 157 -23.74 -17.53 15.69
CA LYS A 157 -23.85 -17.18 17.12
C LYS A 157 -22.49 -17.24 17.80
N GLN A 158 -21.65 -18.21 17.44
CA GLN A 158 -20.29 -18.30 17.97
C GLN A 158 -19.36 -17.21 17.43
N CYS A 159 -19.46 -16.88 16.13
CA CYS A 159 -18.70 -15.78 15.54
C CYS A 159 -19.03 -14.46 16.26
N MET A 160 -20.31 -14.22 16.60
CA MET A 160 -20.72 -13.06 17.40
C MET A 160 -20.15 -13.06 18.83
N MET A 161 -19.85 -14.24 19.41
CA MET A 161 -19.21 -14.34 20.73
C MET A 161 -17.68 -14.23 20.69
N ASN A 162 -17.06 -14.51 19.54
CA ASN A 162 -15.60 -14.50 19.34
C ASN A 162 -15.15 -13.42 18.35
N VAL A 163 -15.83 -12.27 18.34
CA VAL A 163 -15.46 -11.15 17.48
C VAL A 163 -14.19 -10.51 18.02
N ALA A 164 -13.14 -10.48 17.22
CA ALA A 164 -11.86 -9.84 17.54
C ALA A 164 -11.57 -8.69 16.58
N ALA A 165 -10.74 -7.75 17.05
CA ALA A 165 -10.19 -6.71 16.21
C ALA A 165 -9.21 -7.32 15.18
N ILE A 166 -9.08 -6.65 14.03
CA ILE A 166 -8.08 -7.01 13.03
C ILE A 166 -6.69 -6.80 13.64
N PRO A 167 -5.79 -7.81 13.57
CA PRO A 167 -4.42 -7.65 14.07
C PRO A 167 -3.71 -6.49 13.37
N PRO A 168 -2.99 -5.62 14.09
CA PRO A 168 -2.37 -4.42 13.53
C PRO A 168 -1.38 -4.71 12.39
N GLN A 169 -0.79 -5.91 12.36
CA GLN A 169 0.10 -6.37 11.29
C GLN A 169 -0.61 -6.44 9.93
N ARG A 170 -1.93 -6.66 9.91
CA ARG A 170 -2.76 -6.70 8.69
C ARG A 170 -3.19 -5.31 8.21
N LEU A 171 -3.05 -4.30 9.09
CA LEU A 171 -3.35 -2.87 8.87
C LEU A 171 -2.07 -2.03 8.73
N THR A 172 -0.97 -2.68 8.36
CA THR A 172 0.33 -2.07 8.19
C THR A 172 0.87 -2.45 6.81
N ILE A 173 1.25 -1.45 6.01
CA ILE A 173 1.98 -1.65 4.76
C ILE A 173 3.41 -1.16 5.00
N GLY A 174 4.35 -2.09 5.04
CA GLY A 174 5.78 -1.75 5.04
C GLY A 174 6.31 -1.67 3.61
N GLY A 175 7.46 -1.05 3.43
CA GLY A 175 8.15 -1.09 2.15
C GLY A 175 9.48 -0.36 2.15
N ALA A 176 10.13 -0.44 1.01
CA ALA A 176 11.37 0.27 0.72
C ALA A 176 11.28 0.91 -0.67
N ILE A 177 11.71 2.16 -0.77
CA ILE A 177 11.93 2.85 -2.04
C ILE A 177 13.42 2.85 -2.29
N SER A 178 13.83 2.29 -3.42
CA SER A 178 15.22 2.26 -3.86
C SER A 178 15.38 3.04 -5.15
N THR A 179 16.44 3.81 -5.27
CA THR A 179 16.75 4.53 -6.50
C THR A 179 18.24 4.58 -6.78
N THR A 180 18.59 4.51 -8.07
CA THR A 180 19.94 4.79 -8.57
C THR A 180 20.09 6.23 -9.06
N ASN A 181 19.01 7.01 -9.08
CA ASN A 181 19.05 8.38 -9.56
C ASN A 181 19.69 9.29 -8.50
N ILE A 182 20.81 9.94 -8.85
CA ILE A 182 21.58 10.77 -7.92
C ILE A 182 20.79 11.96 -7.34
N ILE A 183 19.80 12.50 -8.06
CA ILE A 183 18.99 13.62 -7.58
C ILE A 183 18.12 13.16 -6.41
N ILE A 184 17.36 12.09 -6.62
CA ILE A 184 16.42 11.58 -5.61
C ILE A 184 17.16 10.80 -4.51
N ALA A 185 18.28 10.14 -4.83
CA ALA A 185 19.12 9.44 -3.85
C ALA A 185 19.57 10.34 -2.70
N ASN A 186 19.81 11.63 -2.99
CA ASN A 186 20.25 12.66 -2.04
C ASN A 186 19.09 13.40 -1.36
N TRP A 187 17.83 13.04 -1.62
CA TRP A 187 16.70 13.66 -0.93
C TRP A 187 16.74 13.35 0.57
N SER A 188 16.47 14.38 1.35
CA SER A 188 16.35 14.28 2.80
C SER A 188 15.15 13.43 3.17
N ARG A 189 15.14 12.93 4.40
CA ARG A 189 13.98 12.26 4.99
C ARG A 189 12.70 13.11 4.90
N THR A 190 12.82 14.44 5.07
CA THR A 190 11.67 15.36 5.00
C THR A 190 11.10 15.47 3.58
N MET A 191 11.94 15.44 2.54
CA MET A 191 11.47 15.39 1.15
C MET A 191 10.73 14.08 0.87
N TRP A 192 11.30 12.94 1.23
CA TRP A 192 10.64 11.64 1.08
C TRP A 192 9.34 11.54 1.89
N GLN A 193 9.32 12.10 3.10
CA GLN A 193 8.12 12.17 3.93
C GLN A 193 7.02 13.01 3.26
N SER A 194 7.38 14.12 2.60
CA SER A 194 6.43 14.93 1.82
C SER A 194 5.82 14.12 0.68
N VAL A 195 6.63 13.37 -0.06
CA VAL A 195 6.16 12.49 -1.16
C VAL A 195 5.18 11.45 -0.64
N LEU A 196 5.54 10.71 0.41
CA LEU A 196 4.66 9.69 0.97
C LEU A 196 3.37 10.28 1.57
N ASN A 197 3.44 11.44 2.22
CA ASN A 197 2.25 12.13 2.72
C ASN A 197 1.31 12.52 1.58
N ARG A 198 1.85 13.01 0.45
CA ARG A 198 1.06 13.29 -0.76
C ARG A 198 0.48 12.01 -1.35
N ALA A 199 1.24 10.91 -1.35
CA ALA A 199 0.75 9.63 -1.84
C ALA A 199 -0.45 9.14 -1.02
N VAL A 200 -0.34 9.14 0.31
CA VAL A 200 -1.46 8.78 1.19
C VAL A 200 -2.68 9.69 0.97
N ARG A 201 -2.47 10.99 0.75
CA ARG A 201 -3.57 11.91 0.40
C ARG A 201 -4.22 11.56 -0.93
N ILE A 202 -3.45 11.14 -1.94
CA ILE A 202 -4.00 10.67 -3.21
C ILE A 202 -4.87 9.44 -2.98
N LEU A 203 -4.38 8.44 -2.22
CA LEU A 203 -5.17 7.26 -1.83
C LEU A 203 -6.47 7.64 -1.12
N ALA A 204 -6.39 8.61 -0.18
CA ALA A 204 -7.53 9.14 0.55
C ALA A 204 -8.50 9.97 -0.31
N SER A 205 -8.10 10.40 -1.50
CA SER A 205 -8.96 11.10 -2.47
C SER A 205 -9.45 10.21 -3.61
N GLY A 206 -8.88 9.01 -3.75
CA GLY A 206 -9.13 8.09 -4.84
C GLY A 206 -10.27 7.09 -4.60
N PRO A 207 -10.28 5.99 -5.36
CA PRO A 207 -11.31 4.94 -5.25
C PRO A 207 -11.39 4.29 -3.86
N PHE A 208 -10.31 4.35 -3.08
CA PHE A 208 -10.22 3.79 -1.73
C PHE A 208 -10.32 4.87 -0.63
N ARG A 209 -10.92 6.02 -0.93
CA ARG A 209 -11.04 7.18 -0.01
C ARG A 209 -11.50 6.81 1.39
N SER A 210 -12.60 6.06 1.51
CA SER A 210 -13.18 5.63 2.80
C SER A 210 -12.21 4.81 3.63
N HIS A 211 -11.23 4.16 3.00
CA HIS A 211 -10.28 3.28 3.67
C HIS A 211 -9.00 3.99 4.09
N PHE A 212 -8.57 5.02 3.36
CA PHE A 212 -7.30 5.71 3.59
C PHE A 212 -7.44 7.10 4.23
N VAL A 213 -8.66 7.56 4.58
CA VAL A 213 -8.89 8.91 5.13
C VAL A 213 -8.09 9.21 6.41
N SER A 214 -7.88 8.21 7.27
CA SER A 214 -7.10 8.29 8.50
C SER A 214 -5.68 7.73 8.36
N ALA A 215 -5.30 7.31 7.15
CA ALA A 215 -4.01 6.71 6.93
C ALA A 215 -2.89 7.74 7.06
N SER A 216 -1.72 7.28 7.47
CA SER A 216 -0.51 8.08 7.53
C SER A 216 0.69 7.23 7.13
N ALA A 217 1.70 7.87 6.55
CA ALA A 217 2.96 7.23 6.20
C ALA A 217 4.08 7.80 7.06
N VAL A 218 5.06 6.97 7.40
CA VAL A 218 6.27 7.38 8.11
C VAL A 218 7.48 6.79 7.39
N VAL A 219 8.41 7.65 6.96
CA VAL A 219 9.73 7.21 6.50
C VAL A 219 10.53 6.77 7.72
N SER A 220 10.99 5.53 7.72
CA SER A 220 11.80 4.91 8.77
C SER A 220 13.22 4.69 8.26
N GLY A 221 14.21 5.01 9.09
CA GLY A 221 15.64 4.88 8.76
C GLY A 221 16.36 6.22 8.60
N ASN A 222 17.63 6.22 9.04
CA ASN A 222 18.59 7.33 9.07
C ASN A 222 18.97 7.83 7.68
#